data_AF-A0A2V1JQJ6-F1
#
_entry.id   AF-A0A2V1JQJ6-F1
#
_cell.length_a   1.000
_cell.length_b   1.000
_cell.length_c   1.000
_cell.angle_alpha   90.00
_cell.angle_beta   90.00
_cell.angle_gamma   90.00
#
_symmetry.space_group_name_H-M   'P 1'
#
loop_
_entity.id
_entity.type
_entity.pdbx_description
1 polymer ?
#
loop_
_entity_poly.entity_id
_entity_poly.type
_entity_poly.pdbx_seq_one_letter_code
_entity_poly.pdbx_strand_id
1 'polypeptide(L)' 'NVNDRICQFRIVENQPQIVFEEVASLGNANRGGFGSTGKQ' A
#
# COMPACT_ATOMS: atom_id res chain seq x y z
N ASN A 1 -0.18 -33.00 -8.73
CA ASN A 1 -1.21 -33.97 -8.30
C ASN A 1 -2.58 -33.35 -8.46
N VAL A 2 -3.65 -34.13 -8.50
CA VAL A 2 -5.01 -33.57 -8.43
C VAL A 2 -5.24 -33.07 -6.99
N ASN A 3 -5.75 -31.83 -6.83
CA ASN A 3 -6.04 -31.14 -5.55
C ASN A 3 -4.87 -30.46 -4.80
N ASP A 4 -3.73 -30.22 -5.45
CA ASP A 4 -2.67 -29.41 -4.82
C ASP A 4 -3.18 -27.96 -4.63
N ARG A 5 -3.20 -27.48 -3.38
CA ARG A 5 -3.58 -26.10 -3.04
C ARG A 5 -2.37 -25.18 -3.26
N ILE A 6 -2.30 -24.56 -4.42
CA ILE A 6 -1.16 -23.75 -4.85
C ILE A 6 -1.30 -22.25 -4.56
N CYS A 7 -2.49 -21.79 -4.14
CA CYS A 7 -2.75 -20.40 -3.79
C CYS A 7 -3.98 -20.26 -2.89
N GLN A 8 -4.20 -19.03 -2.40
CA GLN A 8 -5.38 -18.63 -1.63
C GLN A 8 -5.82 -17.23 -2.06
N PHE A 9 -7.09 -16.90 -1.79
CA PHE A 9 -7.63 -15.55 -1.99
C PHE A 9 -8.35 -15.09 -0.72
N ARG A 10 -8.59 -13.78 -0.63
CA ARG A 10 -9.45 -13.20 0.39
C ARG A 10 -10.30 -12.10 -0.21
N ILE A 11 -11.43 -11.82 0.42
CA ILE A 11 -12.24 -10.64 0.16
C ILE A 11 -11.86 -9.57 1.20
N VAL A 12 -11.87 -8.33 0.76
CA VAL A 12 -11.68 -7.13 1.58
C VAL A 12 -12.73 -6.12 1.17
N GLU A 13 -13.09 -5.23 2.08
CA GLU A 13 -13.96 -4.10 1.77
C GLU A 13 -13.30 -3.19 0.73
N ASN A 14 -14.10 -2.61 -0.16
CA ASN A 14 -13.61 -1.63 -1.10
C ASN A 14 -13.19 -0.37 -0.35
N GLN A 15 -12.09 0.24 -0.79
CA GLN A 15 -11.71 1.56 -0.28
C GLN A 15 -12.88 2.54 -0.44
N PRO A 16 -13.14 3.43 0.54
CA PRO A 16 -14.12 4.49 0.37
C PRO A 16 -13.79 5.36 -0.85
N GLN A 17 -14.81 6.07 -1.37
CA GLN A 17 -14.59 7.05 -2.42
C GLN A 17 -13.71 8.19 -1.89
N ILE A 18 -12.68 8.56 -2.65
CA ILE A 18 -11.76 9.64 -2.31
C ILE A 18 -11.72 10.61 -3.48
N VAL A 19 -11.76 11.90 -3.17
CA VAL A 19 -11.53 12.98 -4.13
C VAL A 19 -10.11 13.49 -3.91
N PHE A 20 -9.29 13.45 -4.96
CA PHE A 20 -7.95 14.02 -4.91
C PHE A 20 -8.01 15.51 -5.19
N GLU A 21 -7.40 16.30 -4.32
CA GLU A 21 -7.23 17.73 -4.51
C GLU A 21 -5.85 18.00 -5.11
N GLU A 22 -5.82 18.74 -6.23
CA GLU A 22 -4.57 19.17 -6.83
C GLU A 22 -3.99 20.33 -6.02
N VAL A 23 -2.72 20.20 -5.62
CA VAL A 23 -2.00 21.22 -4.86
C VAL A 23 -0.60 21.40 -5.41
N ALA A 24 -0.08 22.63 -5.35
CA ALA A 24 1.27 22.92 -5.82
C ALA A 24 2.36 22.23 -4.97
N SER A 25 2.10 22.02 -3.66
CA SER A 25 3.00 21.27 -2.78
C SER A 25 2.25 20.75 -1.53
N LEU A 26 2.71 19.64 -0.96
CA LEU A 26 2.14 19.08 0.27
C LEU A 26 2.66 19.74 1.56
N GLY A 27 3.79 20.46 1.50
CA GLY A 27 4.39 21.17 2.65
C GLY A 27 4.94 20.32 3.80
N ASN A 28 4.79 18.99 3.74
CA ASN A 28 5.24 18.08 4.79
C ASN A 28 6.70 17.66 4.63
N ALA A 29 7.39 17.36 5.74
CA ALA A 29 8.73 16.81 5.73
C ALA A 29 8.76 15.38 5.14
N ASN A 30 9.81 15.05 4.41
CA ASN A 30 9.99 13.72 3.85
C ASN A 30 10.31 12.70 4.95
N ARG A 31 9.45 11.68 5.11
CA ARG A 31 9.72 10.52 6.00
C ARG A 31 10.87 9.63 5.47
N GLY A 32 11.10 9.64 4.16
CA GLY A 32 11.93 8.65 3.47
C GLY A 32 11.15 7.37 3.13
N GLY A 33 11.77 6.50 2.33
CA GLY A 33 11.21 5.22 1.88
C GLY A 33 12.29 4.13 1.88
N PHE A 34 12.05 3.02 1.18
CA PHE A 34 13.05 1.96 0.90
C PHE A 34 14.13 1.75 1.97
N GLY A 35 13.74 1.21 3.13
CA GLY A 35 14.71 0.90 4.19
C GLY A 35 15.32 2.13 4.87
N SER A 36 14.65 3.29 4.85
CA SER A 36 15.09 4.51 5.55
C SER A 36 15.26 4.33 7.06
N THR A 37 14.64 3.31 7.65
CA THR A 37 14.80 2.94 9.06
C THR A 37 15.94 1.95 9.29
N GLY A 38 16.71 1.61 8.25
CA GLY A 38 17.82 0.68 8.30
C GLY A 38 17.42 -0.78 8.53
N LYS A 39 18.45 -1.61 8.63
CA LYS A 39 18.41 -2.97 9.15
C LYS A 39 19.54 -3.06 10.18
N GLN A 40 19.27 -3.62 11.36
CA GLN A 40 20.32 -4.10 12.27
C GLN A 40 20.52 -5.58 12.03
#